data_AF-A0A5N5GET7-F1
#
_entry.id   AF-A0A5N5GET7-F1
#
_cell.length_a   1.000
_cell.length_b   1.000
_cell.length_c   1.000
_cell.angle_alpha   90.00
_cell.angle_beta   90.00
_cell.angle_gamma   90.00
#
_symmetry.space_group_name_H-M   'P 1'
#
loop_
_entity.id
_entity.type
_entity.pdbx_description
1 polymer ?
#
loop_
_entity_poly.entity_id
_entity_poly.type
_entity_poly.pdbx_seq_one_letter_code
_entity_poly.pdbx_strand_id
1 'polypeptide(L)'
;MSQEEIAREAIKHALKALRRRHLVEEGAHAPAFIALSKPILHQGSEWKGKAENLEMELQQCYKAQSRLSEQLVVEVAESRTSKASLQEKEAAVADLQKELSEKRDECSQLVADLEEKIKALELVVSENKEIRAQLEEMSIRAKNAEAENKVLIDRWMLEKMKDAERLNEANALYEDMIERLRASGLEKLARQQVDGVVRQSEEGAEYFLESTIPSTCTNRIPAHDGGCASILFEYNSGKLITGGQDGSIKMWDTNTGSLTRTLNGCIGSVLDLTITHDNRSIIAASSSNKLYAWDVNLGRVRHTLTGHMDKVCAVDVSKFSSRHVVSAAYDRTIKVWDLQKGYCTNTIMFPKNCNALSFSMDGQTICSGHVDGNLRLWDIEKGKLLSEVAAHSNAVTSISLSRNGNVILTSGRDNVHNLFDMRSLEVCGTLRATGNRVASNWSRSCISPDDNYVAAGSADGSVYIWSISKADIVSTLKEHTASVLCCSWSGHGKPLASADKNGIICTWT
;
A
#
# COMPACT_ATOMS: atom_id res chain seq x y z
N MET A 1 172.11 28.31 104.38
CA MET A 1 172.03 26.84 104.30
C MET A 1 171.32 26.33 105.54
N SER A 2 169.99 26.20 105.52
CA SER A 2 169.26 25.49 106.58
C SER A 2 167.78 25.32 106.26
N GLN A 3 167.38 24.04 106.19
CA GLN A 3 166.09 23.42 106.55
C GLN A 3 164.75 23.83 105.88
N GLU A 4 164.54 25.05 105.37
CA GLU A 4 163.22 25.42 104.83
C GLU A 4 162.93 24.92 103.41
N GLU A 5 163.95 24.69 102.57
CA GLU A 5 163.77 24.17 101.20
C GLU A 5 163.32 22.70 101.16
N ILE A 6 163.69 21.90 102.16
CA ILE A 6 163.33 20.47 102.27
C ILE A 6 161.84 20.29 102.60
N ALA A 7 161.24 21.22 103.36
CA ALA A 7 159.82 21.16 103.71
C ALA A 7 158.89 21.47 102.51
N ARG A 8 159.31 22.35 101.59
CA ARG A 8 158.52 22.70 100.39
C ARG A 8 158.46 21.57 99.36
N GLU A 9 159.51 20.77 99.23
CA GLU A 9 159.51 19.64 98.29
C GLU A 9 158.62 18.47 98.77
N ALA A 10 158.58 18.21 100.08
CA ALA A 10 157.74 17.15 100.65
C ALA A 10 156.23 17.39 100.43
N ILE A 11 155.76 18.64 100.62
CA ILE A 11 154.35 19.01 100.41
C ILE A 11 153.95 18.89 98.93
N LYS A 12 154.86 19.22 98.01
CA LYS A 12 154.62 19.13 96.56
C LYS A 12 154.45 17.68 96.09
N HIS A 13 155.16 16.73 96.72
CA HIS A 13 155.07 15.32 96.37
C HIS A 13 153.73 14.69 96.84
N ALA A 14 153.25 15.07 98.03
CA ALA A 14 151.99 14.57 98.59
C ALA A 14 150.75 14.99 97.75
N LEU A 15 150.70 16.25 97.30
CA LEU A 15 149.61 16.74 96.45
C LEU A 15 149.59 16.06 95.07
N LYS A 16 150.75 15.69 94.53
CA LYS A 16 150.85 14.97 93.25
C LYS A 16 150.32 13.53 93.36
N ALA A 17 150.47 12.88 94.51
CA ALA A 17 149.95 11.54 94.76
C ALA A 17 148.41 11.53 94.90
N LEU A 18 147.83 12.53 95.57
CA LEU A 18 146.38 12.66 95.76
C LEU A 18 145.62 12.89 94.44
N ARG A 19 146.17 13.73 93.55
CA ARG A 19 145.57 13.97 92.21
C ARG A 19 145.57 12.73 91.31
N ARG A 20 146.54 11.82 91.49
CA ARG A 20 146.60 10.56 90.72
C ARG A 20 145.58 9.52 91.18
N ARG A 21 145.13 9.57 92.44
CA ARG A 21 144.09 8.65 92.94
C ARG A 21 142.70 9.01 92.44
N HIS A 22 142.34 10.30 92.41
CA HIS A 22 141.00 10.73 92.01
C HIS A 22 140.69 10.46 90.53
N LEU A 23 141.67 10.60 89.64
CA LEU A 23 141.52 10.32 88.20
C LEU A 23 141.34 8.83 87.86
N VAL A 24 141.69 7.91 88.76
CA VAL A 24 141.52 6.47 88.54
C VAL A 24 140.12 6.00 88.92
N GLU A 25 139.46 6.67 89.87
CA GLU A 25 138.09 6.31 90.30
C GLU A 25 137.02 6.76 89.28
N GLU A 26 137.20 7.90 88.61
CA GLU A 26 136.24 8.36 87.58
C GLU A 26 136.33 7.57 86.26
N GLY A 27 137.47 6.95 85.94
CA GLY A 27 137.65 6.14 84.73
C GLY A 27 136.96 4.78 84.74
N ALA A 28 136.61 4.24 85.91
CA ALA A 28 136.05 2.89 86.05
C ALA A 28 134.54 2.79 85.74
N HIS A 29 133.80 3.91 85.73
CA HIS A 29 132.34 3.89 85.59
C HIS A 29 131.81 4.17 84.16
N ALA A 30 132.65 4.67 83.24
CA ALA A 30 132.24 4.98 81.87
C ALA A 30 131.85 3.76 81.00
N PRO A 31 132.50 2.58 81.10
CA PRO A 31 132.13 1.42 80.26
C PRO A 31 130.77 0.80 80.60
N ALA A 32 130.35 0.86 81.88
CA ALA A 32 129.10 0.27 82.33
C ALA A 32 127.86 1.02 81.81
N PHE A 33 127.94 2.35 81.69
CA PHE A 33 126.84 3.18 81.19
C PHE A 33 126.60 2.99 79.67
N ILE A 34 127.68 2.75 78.91
CA ILE A 34 127.59 2.49 77.46
C ILE A 34 127.07 1.06 77.19
N ALA A 35 127.43 0.08 78.03
CA ALA A 35 126.92 -1.29 77.92
C ALA A 35 125.41 -1.39 78.21
N LEU A 36 124.87 -0.57 79.12
CA LEU A 36 123.44 -0.57 79.46
C LEU A 36 122.57 0.24 78.50
N SER A 37 123.12 1.27 77.85
CA SER A 37 122.35 2.16 76.96
C SER A 37 122.13 1.59 75.55
N LYS A 38 123.05 0.79 75.01
CA LYS A 38 122.90 0.18 73.66
C LYS A 38 121.70 -0.78 73.53
N PRO A 39 121.44 -1.72 74.46
CA PRO A 39 120.29 -2.62 74.37
C PRO A 39 118.96 -1.87 74.46
N ILE A 40 118.89 -0.84 75.31
CA ILE A 40 117.68 -0.03 75.53
C ILE A 40 117.36 0.82 74.28
N LEU A 41 118.37 1.40 73.63
CA LEU A 41 118.19 2.12 72.37
C LEU A 41 117.78 1.18 71.22
N HIS A 42 118.36 -0.02 71.15
CA HIS A 42 118.01 -1.00 70.13
C HIS A 42 116.58 -1.52 70.33
N GLN A 43 116.21 -1.91 71.54
CA GLN A 43 114.83 -2.28 71.87
C GLN A 43 113.88 -1.12 71.63
N GLY A 44 114.23 0.11 72.01
CA GLY A 44 113.44 1.31 71.73
C GLY A 44 113.20 1.52 70.22
N SER A 45 114.20 1.25 69.39
CA SER A 45 114.05 1.32 67.92
C SER A 45 113.18 0.19 67.36
N GLU A 46 113.27 -1.03 67.91
CA GLU A 46 112.41 -2.15 67.52
C GLU A 46 110.95 -1.92 67.95
N TRP A 47 110.73 -1.43 69.16
CA TRP A 47 109.39 -1.09 69.66
C TRP A 47 108.80 0.08 68.89
N LYS A 48 109.61 1.07 68.50
CA LYS A 48 109.18 2.16 67.63
C LYS A 48 108.80 1.65 66.24
N GLY A 49 109.61 0.78 65.62
CA GLY A 49 109.28 0.17 64.33
C GLY A 49 108.02 -0.71 64.40
N LYS A 50 107.81 -1.46 65.49
CA LYS A 50 106.57 -2.21 65.73
C LYS A 50 105.36 -1.29 65.92
N ALA A 51 105.51 -0.19 66.63
CA ALA A 51 104.46 0.80 66.83
C ALA A 51 104.08 1.48 65.49
N GLU A 52 105.07 1.88 64.69
CA GLU A 52 104.85 2.46 63.35
C GLU A 52 104.18 1.45 62.40
N ASN A 53 104.57 0.17 62.44
CA ASN A 53 103.90 -0.88 61.66
C ASN A 53 102.44 -1.08 62.10
N LEU A 54 102.18 -1.16 63.41
CA LEU A 54 100.81 -1.27 63.93
C LEU A 54 99.97 -0.03 63.62
N GLU A 55 100.55 1.17 63.64
CA GLU A 55 99.88 2.40 63.20
C GLU A 55 99.52 2.36 61.71
N MET A 56 100.42 1.85 60.87
CA MET A 56 100.13 1.66 59.45
C MET A 56 99.04 0.60 59.21
N GLU A 57 99.09 -0.53 59.91
CA GLU A 57 98.04 -1.55 59.84
C GLU A 57 96.69 -0.99 60.30
N LEU A 58 96.67 -0.21 61.39
CA LEU A 58 95.47 0.44 61.90
C LEU A 58 94.91 1.48 60.92
N GLN A 59 95.77 2.27 60.26
CA GLN A 59 95.36 3.16 59.18
C GLN A 59 94.82 2.41 57.96
N GLN A 60 95.40 1.27 57.61
CA GLN A 60 94.90 0.41 56.53
C GLN A 60 93.55 -0.20 56.90
N CYS A 61 93.37 -0.65 58.14
CA CYS A 61 92.10 -1.12 58.68
C CYS A 61 91.03 -0.03 58.63
N TYR A 62 91.33 1.21 59.03
CA TYR A 62 90.38 2.31 58.93
C TYR A 62 90.03 2.67 57.47
N LYS A 63 91.00 2.63 56.55
CA LYS A 63 90.73 2.84 55.12
C LYS A 63 89.85 1.72 54.55
N ALA A 64 90.10 0.46 54.92
CA ALA A 64 89.28 -0.67 54.52
C ALA A 64 87.86 -0.58 55.12
N GLN A 65 87.75 -0.18 56.39
CA GLN A 65 86.47 0.05 57.06
C GLN A 65 85.68 1.18 56.38
N SER A 66 86.33 2.29 56.01
CA SER A 66 85.70 3.39 55.27
C SER A 66 85.16 2.91 53.92
N ARG A 67 85.97 2.19 53.14
CA ARG A 67 85.55 1.65 51.83
C ARG A 67 84.39 0.67 51.96
N LEU A 68 84.44 -0.23 52.94
CA LEU A 68 83.35 -1.16 53.22
C LEU A 68 82.08 -0.42 53.66
N SER A 69 82.21 0.65 54.45
CA SER A 69 81.06 1.46 54.85
C SER A 69 80.45 2.23 53.68
N GLU A 70 81.27 2.75 52.77
CA GLU A 70 80.81 3.40 51.53
C GLU A 70 80.09 2.40 50.61
N GLN A 71 80.67 1.21 50.41
CA GLN A 71 80.04 0.14 49.63
C GLN A 71 78.71 -0.29 50.25
N LEU A 72 78.65 -0.44 51.58
CA LEU A 72 77.41 -0.78 52.28
C LEU A 72 76.34 0.31 52.09
N VAL A 73 76.72 1.59 52.10
CA VAL A 73 75.78 2.69 51.88
C VAL A 73 75.20 2.65 50.46
N VAL A 74 76.03 2.38 49.45
CA VAL A 74 75.58 2.23 48.06
C VAL A 74 74.63 1.05 47.91
N GLU A 75 75.01 -0.13 48.41
CA GLU A 75 74.17 -1.34 48.38
C GLU A 75 72.85 -1.13 49.13
N VAL A 76 72.86 -0.43 50.27
CA VAL A 76 71.63 -0.09 51.00
C VAL A 76 70.77 0.89 50.20
N ALA A 77 71.37 1.84 49.48
CA ALA A 77 70.63 2.76 48.61
C ALA A 77 69.99 2.02 47.42
N GLU A 78 70.73 1.13 46.75
CA GLU A 78 70.23 0.28 45.66
C GLU A 78 69.15 -0.71 46.14
N SER A 79 69.31 -1.26 47.34
CA SER A 79 68.29 -2.09 47.99
C SER A 79 67.02 -1.29 48.29
N ARG A 80 67.13 -0.02 48.68
CA ARG A 80 65.97 0.86 48.91
C ARG A 80 65.26 1.22 47.60
N THR A 81 65.98 1.53 46.53
CA THR A 81 65.37 1.86 45.23
C THR A 81 64.71 0.64 44.59
N SER A 82 65.34 -0.53 44.67
CA SER A 82 64.74 -1.80 44.23
C SER A 82 63.53 -2.19 45.06
N LYS A 83 63.55 -1.96 46.39
CA LYS A 83 62.37 -2.17 47.23
C LYS A 83 61.22 -1.23 46.86
N ALA A 84 61.51 0.05 46.58
CA ALA A 84 60.50 1.01 46.17
C ALA A 84 59.88 0.62 44.81
N SER A 85 60.70 0.24 43.82
CA SER A 85 60.19 -0.22 42.53
C SER A 85 59.40 -1.52 42.65
N LEU A 86 59.78 -2.42 43.55
CA LEU A 86 59.04 -3.65 43.82
C LEU A 86 57.66 -3.35 44.46
N GLN A 87 57.58 -2.39 45.39
CA GLN A 87 56.31 -1.92 45.95
C GLN A 87 55.39 -1.28 44.91
N GLU A 88 55.93 -0.48 43.98
CA GLU A 88 55.15 0.08 42.87
C GLU A 88 54.61 -1.02 41.94
N LYS A 89 55.42 -2.05 41.65
CA LYS A 89 54.98 -3.20 40.86
C LYS A 89 53.94 -4.04 41.58
N GLU A 90 54.09 -4.24 42.90
CA GLU A 90 53.08 -4.93 43.71
C GLU A 90 51.75 -4.17 43.70
N ALA A 91 51.77 -2.85 43.82
CA ALA A 91 50.57 -2.02 43.72
C ALA A 91 49.91 -2.14 42.33
N ALA A 92 50.69 -2.03 41.24
CA ALA A 92 50.17 -2.18 39.89
C ALA A 92 49.59 -3.58 39.61
N VAL A 93 50.20 -4.63 40.18
CA VAL A 93 49.65 -6.01 40.10
C VAL A 93 48.34 -6.11 40.87
N ALA A 94 48.22 -5.48 42.05
CA ALA A 94 46.97 -5.46 42.81
C ALA A 94 45.85 -4.73 42.04
N ASP A 95 46.15 -3.60 41.39
CA ASP A 95 45.20 -2.87 40.56
C ASP A 95 44.74 -3.70 39.35
N LEU A 96 45.68 -4.34 38.64
CA LEU A 96 45.36 -5.25 37.52
C LEU A 96 44.55 -6.47 37.97
N GLN A 97 44.83 -7.02 39.15
CA GLN A 97 44.03 -8.11 39.72
C GLN A 97 42.60 -7.67 40.02
N LYS A 98 42.42 -6.44 40.49
CA LYS A 98 41.10 -5.86 40.72
C LYS A 98 40.34 -5.66 39.41
N GLU A 99 40.95 -5.03 38.41
CA GLU A 99 40.34 -4.87 37.07
C GLU A 99 39.99 -6.21 36.43
N LEU A 100 40.86 -7.23 36.58
CA LEU A 100 40.60 -8.57 36.09
C LEU A 100 39.39 -9.21 36.80
N SER A 101 39.25 -9.00 38.11
CA SER A 101 38.08 -9.49 38.86
C SER A 101 36.79 -8.79 38.42
N GLU A 102 36.82 -7.46 38.26
CA GLU A 102 35.66 -6.69 37.77
C GLU A 102 35.24 -7.15 36.37
N LYS A 103 36.19 -7.34 35.45
CA LYS A 103 35.91 -7.85 34.10
C LYS A 103 35.43 -9.29 34.09
N ARG A 104 35.90 -10.12 35.02
CA ARG A 104 35.41 -11.49 35.19
C ARG A 104 33.96 -11.51 35.66
N ASP A 105 33.60 -10.62 36.58
CA ASP A 105 32.23 -10.48 37.08
C ASP A 105 31.31 -9.95 35.97
N GLU A 106 31.72 -8.93 35.20
CA GLU A 106 30.98 -8.46 34.02
C GLU A 106 30.74 -9.59 32.99
N CYS A 107 31.77 -10.36 32.67
CA CYS A 107 31.63 -11.52 31.77
C CYS A 107 30.66 -12.56 32.32
N SER A 108 30.66 -12.81 33.64
CA SER A 108 29.74 -13.77 34.26
C SER A 108 28.28 -13.29 34.19
N GLN A 109 28.04 -11.99 34.35
CA GLN A 109 26.71 -11.39 34.21
C GLN A 109 26.22 -11.48 32.76
N LEU A 110 27.07 -11.15 31.79
CA LEU A 110 26.72 -11.26 30.36
C LEU A 110 26.41 -12.71 29.95
N VAL A 111 27.11 -13.69 30.51
CA VAL A 111 26.80 -15.12 30.27
C VAL A 111 25.42 -15.47 30.82
N ALA A 112 25.08 -15.04 32.04
CA ALA A 112 23.76 -15.26 32.61
C ALA A 112 22.64 -14.61 31.78
N ASP A 113 22.84 -13.36 31.34
CA ASP A 113 21.90 -12.65 30.47
C ASP A 113 21.70 -13.37 29.13
N LEU A 114 22.79 -13.87 28.52
CA LEU A 114 22.72 -14.64 27.28
C LEU A 114 21.95 -15.96 27.48
N GLU A 115 22.16 -16.66 28.59
CA GLU A 115 21.41 -17.88 28.90
C GLU A 115 19.91 -17.61 29.08
N GLU A 116 19.53 -16.50 29.72
CA GLU A 116 18.12 -16.09 29.82
C GLU A 116 17.52 -15.77 28.45
N LYS A 117 18.26 -15.06 27.59
CA LYS A 117 17.81 -14.76 26.23
C LYS A 117 17.66 -16.02 25.37
N ILE A 118 18.56 -16.99 25.52
CA ILE A 118 18.48 -18.28 24.82
C ILE A 118 17.20 -19.02 25.24
N LYS A 119 16.92 -19.11 26.55
CA LYS A 119 15.68 -19.74 27.05
C LYS A 119 14.42 -19.05 26.52
N ALA A 120 14.41 -17.71 26.49
CA ALA A 120 13.28 -16.96 25.93
C ALA A 120 13.12 -17.20 24.42
N LEU A 121 14.22 -17.28 23.66
CA LEU A 121 14.19 -17.60 22.24
C LEU A 121 13.68 -19.02 21.98
N GLU A 122 14.11 -20.01 22.77
CA GLU A 122 13.63 -21.38 22.65
C GLU A 122 12.11 -21.48 22.87
N LEU A 123 11.56 -20.76 23.86
CA LEU A 123 10.11 -20.68 24.09
C LEU A 123 9.37 -20.10 22.87
N VAL A 124 9.85 -18.97 22.36
CA VAL A 124 9.25 -18.33 21.17
C VAL A 124 9.34 -19.23 19.94
N VAL A 125 10.43 -20.00 19.80
CA VAL A 125 10.58 -20.97 18.72
C VAL A 125 9.58 -22.12 18.86
N SER A 126 9.30 -22.62 20.07
CA SER A 126 8.24 -23.61 20.28
C SER A 126 6.85 -23.07 19.95
N GLU A 127 6.50 -21.87 20.42
CA GLU A 127 5.21 -21.23 20.13
C GLU A 127 5.02 -21.02 18.62
N ASN A 128 6.06 -20.56 17.91
CA ASN A 128 6.02 -20.40 16.46
C ASN A 128 5.84 -21.74 15.72
N LYS A 129 6.40 -22.83 16.22
CA LYS A 129 6.19 -24.18 15.65
C LYS A 129 4.74 -24.63 15.83
N GLU A 130 4.15 -24.40 17.00
CA GLU A 130 2.75 -24.72 17.27
C GLU A 130 1.79 -23.91 16.39
N ILE A 131 2.01 -22.60 16.27
CA ILE A 131 1.21 -21.73 15.40
C ILE A 131 1.32 -22.16 13.93
N ARG A 132 2.51 -22.54 13.47
CA ARG A 132 2.69 -23.06 12.10
C ARG A 132 1.91 -24.36 11.88
N ALA A 133 1.93 -25.28 12.84
CA ALA A 133 1.16 -26.52 12.76
C ALA A 133 -0.35 -26.23 12.70
N GLN A 134 -0.85 -25.31 13.52
CA GLN A 134 -2.25 -24.88 13.49
C GLN A 134 -2.63 -24.22 12.15
N LEU A 135 -1.74 -23.40 11.60
CA LEU A 135 -1.96 -22.76 10.30
C LEU A 135 -2.01 -23.79 9.17
N GLU A 136 -1.12 -24.78 9.17
CA GLU A 136 -1.15 -25.89 8.21
C GLU A 136 -2.46 -26.68 8.32
N GLU A 137 -2.89 -27.04 9.53
CA GLU A 137 -4.16 -27.74 9.75
C GLU A 137 -5.36 -26.93 9.26
N MET A 138 -5.42 -25.64 9.58
CA MET A 138 -6.47 -24.73 9.12
C MET A 138 -6.45 -24.57 7.59
N SER A 139 -5.27 -24.57 6.97
CA SER A 139 -5.14 -24.52 5.51
C SER A 139 -5.70 -25.77 4.83
N ILE A 140 -5.51 -26.95 5.42
CA ILE A 140 -6.05 -28.21 4.91
C ILE A 140 -7.57 -28.21 5.07
N ARG A 141 -8.10 -27.77 6.23
CA ARG A 141 -9.55 -27.64 6.46
C ARG A 141 -10.18 -26.66 5.46
N ALA A 142 -9.54 -25.53 5.18
CA ALA A 142 -10.01 -24.56 4.20
C ALA A 142 -10.05 -25.16 2.78
N LYS A 143 -9.01 -25.87 2.35
CA LYS A 143 -8.98 -26.57 1.05
C LYS A 143 -10.06 -27.64 0.94
N ASN A 144 -10.32 -28.40 2.01
CA ASN A 144 -11.39 -29.40 2.02
C ASN A 144 -12.77 -28.72 1.91
N ALA A 145 -13.01 -27.66 2.67
CA ALA A 145 -14.26 -26.89 2.57
C ALA A 145 -14.44 -26.24 1.19
N GLU A 146 -13.37 -25.74 0.57
CA GLU A 146 -13.41 -25.24 -0.81
C GLU A 146 -13.76 -26.34 -1.81
N ALA A 147 -13.21 -27.55 -1.65
CA ALA A 147 -13.54 -28.69 -2.49
C ALA A 147 -15.00 -29.12 -2.32
N GLU A 148 -15.49 -29.19 -1.07
CA GLU A 148 -16.91 -29.48 -0.78
C GLU A 148 -17.83 -28.42 -1.38
N ASN A 149 -17.49 -27.14 -1.23
CA ASN A 149 -18.26 -26.04 -1.82
C ASN A 149 -18.30 -26.13 -3.35
N LYS A 150 -17.18 -26.48 -4.01
CA LYS A 150 -17.16 -26.71 -5.47
C LYS A 150 -18.10 -27.84 -5.87
N VAL A 151 -18.05 -28.97 -5.17
CA VAL A 151 -18.96 -30.11 -5.43
C VAL A 151 -20.42 -29.73 -5.22
N LEU A 152 -20.73 -28.96 -4.17
CA LEU A 152 -22.08 -28.48 -3.91
C LEU A 152 -22.56 -27.50 -4.98
N ILE A 153 -21.69 -26.60 -5.44
CA ILE A 153 -21.99 -25.67 -6.54
C ILE A 153 -22.24 -26.46 -7.83
N ASP A 154 -21.41 -27.45 -8.16
CA ASP A 154 -21.58 -28.28 -9.35
C ASP A 154 -22.88 -29.08 -9.29
N ARG A 155 -23.21 -29.66 -8.12
CA ARG A 155 -24.47 -30.39 -7.91
C ARG A 155 -25.67 -29.45 -8.03
N TRP A 156 -25.59 -28.26 -7.43
CA TRP A 156 -26.63 -27.26 -7.51
C TRP A 156 -26.81 -26.75 -8.94
N MET A 157 -25.72 -26.48 -9.66
CA MET A 157 -25.76 -26.10 -11.08
C MET A 157 -26.41 -27.21 -11.91
N LEU A 158 -26.06 -28.48 -11.69
CA LEU A 158 -26.67 -29.60 -12.40
C LEU A 158 -28.18 -29.72 -12.13
N GLU A 159 -28.62 -29.52 -10.88
CA GLU A 159 -30.04 -29.46 -10.55
C GLU A 159 -30.74 -28.29 -11.23
N LYS A 160 -30.12 -27.11 -11.23
CA LYS A 160 -30.65 -25.93 -11.92
C LYS A 160 -30.67 -26.08 -13.43
N MET A 161 -29.70 -26.77 -14.02
CA MET A 161 -29.71 -27.12 -15.44
C MET A 161 -30.87 -28.06 -15.78
N LYS A 162 -31.08 -29.12 -14.99
CA LYS A 162 -32.22 -30.03 -15.17
C LYS A 162 -33.57 -29.33 -15.01
N ASP A 163 -33.69 -28.43 -14.04
CA ASP A 163 -34.91 -27.63 -13.87
C ASP A 163 -35.11 -26.66 -15.04
N ALA A 164 -34.05 -26.04 -15.55
CA ALA A 164 -34.10 -25.18 -16.73
C ALA A 164 -34.47 -25.97 -17.99
N GLU A 165 -33.93 -27.17 -18.19
CA GLU A 165 -34.31 -28.07 -19.29
C GLU A 165 -35.78 -28.47 -19.22
N ARG A 166 -36.29 -28.88 -18.04
CA ARG A 166 -37.72 -29.17 -17.86
C ARG A 166 -38.60 -27.96 -18.17
N LEU A 167 -38.17 -26.76 -17.76
CA LEU A 167 -38.88 -25.52 -18.07
C LEU A 167 -38.81 -25.20 -19.57
N ASN A 168 -37.69 -25.44 -20.24
CA ASN A 168 -37.53 -25.24 -21.68
C ASN A 168 -38.36 -26.23 -22.49
N GLU A 169 -38.40 -27.50 -22.10
CA GLU A 169 -39.28 -28.52 -22.71
C GLU A 169 -40.76 -28.14 -22.55
N ALA A 170 -41.16 -27.70 -21.36
CA ALA A 170 -42.51 -27.19 -21.14
C ALA A 170 -42.79 -25.97 -22.04
N ASN A 171 -41.87 -25.01 -22.11
CA ASN A 171 -42.01 -23.84 -22.99
C ASN A 171 -42.09 -24.22 -24.47
N ALA A 172 -41.31 -25.19 -24.94
CA ALA A 172 -41.36 -25.68 -26.32
C ALA A 172 -42.70 -26.35 -26.65
N LEU A 173 -43.26 -27.13 -25.73
CA LEU A 173 -44.61 -27.70 -25.89
C LEU A 173 -45.69 -26.61 -25.93
N TYR A 174 -45.54 -25.55 -25.12
CA TYR A 174 -46.43 -24.40 -25.17
C TYR A 174 -46.27 -23.60 -26.48
N GLU A 175 -45.06 -23.48 -27.02
CA GLU A 175 -44.80 -22.86 -28.32
C GLU A 175 -45.50 -23.63 -29.45
N ASP A 176 -45.34 -24.96 -29.53
CA ASP A 176 -46.05 -25.80 -30.52
C ASP A 176 -47.58 -25.70 -30.36
N MET A 177 -48.10 -25.66 -29.13
CA MET A 177 -49.53 -25.46 -28.89
C MET A 177 -50.02 -24.09 -29.39
N ILE A 178 -49.25 -23.02 -29.17
CA ILE A 178 -49.58 -21.67 -29.62
C ILE A 178 -49.44 -21.56 -31.15
N GLU A 179 -48.44 -22.18 -31.76
CA GLU A 179 -48.30 -22.24 -33.21
C GLU A 179 -49.47 -22.97 -33.86
N ARG A 180 -49.95 -24.08 -33.28
CA ARG A 180 -51.16 -24.76 -33.74
C ARG A 180 -52.41 -23.88 -33.60
N LEU A 181 -52.53 -23.15 -32.48
CA LEU A 181 -53.62 -22.21 -32.29
C LEU A 181 -53.55 -21.05 -33.30
N ARG A 182 -52.37 -20.52 -33.58
CA ARG A 182 -52.14 -19.49 -34.60
C ARG A 182 -52.40 -20.00 -36.01
N ALA A 183 -51.96 -21.20 -36.35
CA ALA A 183 -52.25 -21.84 -37.63
C ALA A 183 -53.77 -22.02 -37.81
N SER A 184 -54.47 -22.49 -36.78
CA SER A 184 -55.94 -22.59 -36.80
C SER A 184 -56.64 -21.23 -36.86
N GLY A 185 -56.05 -20.18 -36.26
CA GLY A 185 -56.54 -18.81 -36.31
C GLY A 185 -56.31 -18.15 -37.67
N LEU A 186 -55.15 -18.41 -38.29
CA LEU A 186 -54.79 -17.98 -39.64
C LEU A 186 -55.62 -18.72 -40.69
N GLU A 187 -55.91 -20.01 -40.53
CA GLU A 187 -56.87 -20.73 -41.39
C GLU A 187 -58.28 -20.15 -41.28
N LYS A 188 -58.71 -19.72 -40.08
CA LYS A 188 -59.99 -19.01 -39.89
C LYS A 188 -60.00 -17.60 -40.49
N LEU A 189 -58.90 -16.86 -40.37
CA LEU A 189 -58.71 -15.55 -40.97
C LEU A 189 -58.59 -15.62 -42.50
N ALA A 190 -57.92 -16.63 -43.04
CA ALA A 190 -57.82 -16.90 -44.48
C ALA A 190 -59.16 -17.32 -45.10
N ARG A 191 -60.07 -17.93 -44.31
CA ARG A 191 -61.47 -18.14 -44.72
C ARG A 191 -62.33 -16.87 -44.62
N GLN A 192 -61.90 -15.87 -43.87
CA GLN A 192 -62.61 -14.58 -43.73
C GLN A 192 -62.08 -13.48 -44.65
N GLN A 193 -60.84 -13.58 -45.14
CA GLN A 193 -60.27 -12.68 -46.15
C GLN A 193 -60.29 -13.31 -47.54
N VAL A 194 -61.48 -13.42 -48.11
CA VAL A 194 -61.67 -13.18 -49.55
C VAL A 194 -62.15 -11.73 -49.66
N ASP A 195 -61.20 -10.80 -49.54
CA ASP A 195 -61.17 -9.47 -50.16
C ASP A 195 -60.23 -8.54 -49.38
N GLY A 196 -59.39 -7.82 -50.11
CA GLY A 196 -58.58 -6.72 -49.58
C GLY A 196 -57.09 -7.01 -49.50
N VAL A 197 -56.42 -7.00 -50.65
CA VAL A 197 -54.96 -6.87 -50.75
C VAL A 197 -54.58 -5.45 -50.30
N VAL A 198 -53.83 -5.33 -49.21
CA VAL A 198 -53.06 -4.11 -48.89
C VAL A 198 -51.59 -4.50 -48.86
N ARG A 199 -50.84 -3.95 -49.82
CA ARG A 199 -49.38 -4.00 -49.88
C ARG A 199 -48.84 -3.12 -48.76
N GLN A 200 -48.02 -3.68 -47.86
CA GLN A 200 -47.10 -2.89 -47.04
C GLN A 200 -45.74 -2.96 -47.70
N SER A 201 -45.24 -1.80 -48.12
CA SER A 201 -43.91 -1.57 -48.66
C SER A 201 -42.88 -1.70 -47.54
N GLU A 202 -41.91 -2.60 -47.73
CA GLU A 202 -40.64 -2.57 -47.03
C GLU A 202 -39.77 -1.48 -47.67
N GLU A 203 -39.71 -0.31 -47.03
CA GLU A 203 -38.69 0.70 -47.33
C GLU A 203 -37.75 0.81 -46.14
N GLY A 204 -36.81 -0.14 -46.08
CA GLY A 204 -35.59 -0.02 -45.27
C GLY A 204 -34.57 0.83 -46.01
N ALA A 205 -34.56 2.12 -45.73
CA ALA A 205 -33.50 3.03 -46.12
C ALA A 205 -33.05 3.80 -44.88
N GLU A 206 -31.79 3.60 -44.47
CA GLU A 206 -31.12 4.41 -43.47
C GLU A 206 -30.97 5.83 -44.01
N TYR A 207 -31.98 6.66 -43.75
CA TYR A 207 -31.91 8.09 -43.95
C TYR A 207 -31.25 8.73 -42.74
N PHE A 208 -30.13 9.41 -42.97
CA PHE A 208 -29.56 10.39 -42.05
C PHE A 208 -30.61 11.51 -41.85
N LEU A 209 -31.41 11.38 -40.79
CA LEU A 209 -32.38 12.42 -40.44
C LEU A 209 -31.69 13.42 -39.51
N GLU A 210 -31.55 14.65 -40.01
CA GLU A 210 -31.04 15.77 -39.22
C GLU A 210 -31.94 15.96 -38.00
N SER A 211 -31.34 16.01 -36.80
CA SER A 211 -32.11 16.20 -35.60
C SER A 211 -32.68 17.62 -35.54
N THR A 212 -33.97 17.75 -35.20
CA THR A 212 -34.53 19.08 -34.91
C THR A 212 -34.51 19.35 -33.43
N ILE A 213 -34.24 20.60 -33.08
CA ILE A 213 -34.24 21.06 -31.70
C ILE A 213 -35.67 20.90 -31.13
N PRO A 214 -35.88 20.03 -30.12
CA PRO A 214 -37.16 19.89 -29.47
C PRO A 214 -37.54 21.20 -28.79
N SER A 215 -38.79 21.63 -28.97
CA SER A 215 -39.28 22.89 -28.41
C SER A 215 -40.66 22.78 -27.76
N THR A 216 -41.43 21.76 -28.11
CA THR A 216 -42.80 21.58 -27.61
C THR A 216 -42.93 20.26 -26.87
N CYS A 217 -43.60 20.28 -25.70
CA CYS A 217 -43.96 19.07 -24.97
C CYS A 217 -45.23 18.48 -25.60
N THR A 218 -45.15 17.25 -26.09
CA THR A 218 -46.28 16.57 -26.75
C THR A 218 -47.14 15.81 -25.76
N ASN A 219 -46.52 14.99 -24.91
CA ASN A 219 -47.22 14.16 -23.95
C ASN A 219 -46.57 14.29 -22.58
N ARG A 220 -47.42 14.38 -21.55
CA ARG A 220 -47.05 14.29 -20.13
C ARG A 220 -47.69 13.05 -19.53
N ILE A 221 -46.86 12.05 -19.23
CA ILE A 221 -47.31 10.72 -18.85
C ILE A 221 -46.88 10.44 -17.40
N PRO A 222 -47.83 10.25 -16.46
CA PRO A 222 -47.52 9.72 -15.14
C PRO A 222 -47.22 8.22 -15.27
N ALA A 223 -45.93 7.88 -15.35
CA ALA A 223 -45.52 6.53 -15.71
C ALA A 223 -45.37 5.60 -14.50
N HIS A 224 -44.84 6.07 -13.38
CA HIS A 224 -44.49 5.24 -12.23
C HIS A 224 -44.92 5.87 -10.90
N ASP A 225 -45.28 5.04 -9.92
CA ASP A 225 -45.55 5.47 -8.54
C ASP A 225 -44.22 5.61 -7.79
N GLY A 226 -43.50 6.70 -8.08
CA GLY A 226 -42.15 6.98 -7.60
C GLY A 226 -41.21 7.41 -8.73
N GLY A 227 -39.92 7.64 -8.44
CA GLY A 227 -39.00 8.17 -9.45
C GLY A 227 -38.77 7.24 -10.64
N CYS A 228 -38.69 7.82 -11.83
CA CYS A 228 -38.24 7.11 -13.04
C CYS A 228 -36.72 7.26 -13.14
N ALA A 229 -36.01 6.14 -13.00
CA ALA A 229 -34.55 6.15 -12.93
C ALA A 229 -33.91 6.11 -14.32
N SER A 230 -34.56 5.46 -15.28
CA SER A 230 -34.04 5.31 -16.64
C SER A 230 -35.15 5.28 -17.69
N ILE A 231 -34.81 5.87 -18.85
CA ILE A 231 -35.64 5.92 -20.05
C ILE A 231 -34.77 5.52 -21.24
N LEU A 232 -35.34 4.74 -22.16
CA LEU A 232 -34.69 4.32 -23.38
C LEU A 232 -35.69 4.21 -24.53
N PHE A 233 -35.28 4.56 -25.75
CA PHE A 233 -36.05 4.26 -26.96
C PHE A 233 -35.66 2.89 -27.53
N GLU A 234 -36.64 2.16 -28.03
CA GLU A 234 -36.42 0.96 -28.82
C GLU A 234 -35.71 1.33 -30.15
N TYR A 235 -34.77 0.50 -30.63
CA TYR A 235 -34.05 0.81 -31.87
C TYR A 235 -35.02 0.78 -33.07
N ASN A 236 -34.91 1.74 -33.99
CA ASN A 236 -35.73 1.80 -35.21
C ASN A 236 -37.26 1.82 -34.98
N SER A 237 -37.73 2.20 -33.79
CA SER A 237 -39.15 2.39 -33.54
C SER A 237 -39.43 3.57 -32.60
N GLY A 238 -40.65 4.12 -32.69
CA GLY A 238 -41.14 5.18 -31.79
C GLY A 238 -41.67 4.65 -30.46
N LYS A 239 -41.10 3.58 -29.90
CA LYS A 239 -41.52 3.08 -28.58
C LYS A 239 -40.54 3.50 -27.49
N LEU A 240 -41.09 3.92 -26.37
CA LEU A 240 -40.36 4.34 -25.18
C LEU A 240 -40.43 3.26 -24.11
N ILE A 241 -39.31 2.96 -23.47
CA ILE A 241 -39.18 1.99 -22.39
C ILE A 241 -38.73 2.74 -21.14
N THR A 242 -39.42 2.49 -20.03
CA THR A 242 -39.27 3.27 -18.81
C THR A 242 -39.13 2.36 -17.60
N GLY A 243 -38.19 2.70 -16.72
CA GLY A 243 -37.87 1.93 -15.51
C GLY A 243 -38.13 2.76 -14.27
N GLY A 244 -38.96 2.21 -13.38
CA GLY A 244 -39.40 2.92 -12.18
C GLY A 244 -38.82 2.39 -10.89
N GLN A 245 -38.93 3.24 -9.86
CA GLN A 245 -38.69 2.85 -8.48
C GLN A 245 -39.69 1.78 -7.97
N ASP A 246 -40.86 1.71 -8.61
CA ASP A 246 -41.92 0.72 -8.40
C ASP A 246 -41.53 -0.72 -8.81
N GLY A 247 -40.35 -0.90 -9.43
CA GLY A 247 -39.87 -2.22 -9.88
C GLY A 247 -40.57 -2.74 -11.13
N SER A 248 -41.31 -1.88 -11.84
CA SER A 248 -41.93 -2.21 -13.12
C SER A 248 -41.17 -1.58 -14.27
N ILE A 249 -41.22 -2.24 -15.43
CA ILE A 249 -40.77 -1.66 -16.69
C ILE A 249 -41.99 -1.49 -17.57
N LYS A 250 -42.17 -0.29 -18.11
CA LYS A 250 -43.34 0.04 -18.93
C LYS A 250 -42.90 0.45 -20.33
N MET A 251 -43.66 0.01 -21.33
CA MET A 251 -43.46 0.34 -22.73
C MET A 251 -44.60 1.22 -23.20
N TRP A 252 -44.26 2.32 -23.85
CA TRP A 252 -45.19 3.36 -24.29
C TRP A 252 -45.01 3.60 -25.77
N ASP A 253 -46.10 3.87 -26.46
CA ASP A 253 -46.06 4.40 -27.83
C ASP A 253 -45.90 5.93 -27.77
N THR A 254 -44.85 6.47 -28.40
CA THR A 254 -44.51 7.90 -28.25
C THR A 254 -45.49 8.82 -28.98
N ASN A 255 -46.16 8.32 -30.02
CA ASN A 255 -47.10 9.10 -30.81
C ASN A 255 -48.42 9.31 -30.05
N THR A 256 -48.91 8.26 -29.41
CA THR A 256 -50.20 8.26 -28.70
C THR A 256 -50.06 8.52 -27.21
N GLY A 257 -48.87 8.35 -26.64
CA GLY A 257 -48.64 8.38 -25.19
C GLY A 257 -49.30 7.20 -24.46
N SER A 258 -49.76 6.19 -25.19
CA SER A 258 -50.49 5.05 -24.62
C SER A 258 -49.54 3.97 -24.09
N LEU A 259 -49.96 3.30 -23.02
CA LEU A 259 -49.24 2.19 -22.43
C LEU A 259 -49.44 0.94 -23.27
N THR A 260 -48.39 0.47 -23.92
CA THR A 260 -48.42 -0.74 -24.75
C THR A 260 -48.28 -1.99 -23.91
N ARG A 261 -47.31 -2.00 -22.97
CA ARG A 261 -47.00 -3.20 -22.17
C ARG A 261 -46.40 -2.85 -20.82
N THR A 262 -46.72 -3.65 -19.81
CA THR A 262 -46.08 -3.64 -18.48
C THR A 262 -45.34 -4.95 -18.25
N LEU A 263 -44.04 -4.87 -17.98
CA LEU A 263 -43.19 -5.99 -17.63
C LEU A 263 -42.96 -5.98 -16.12
N ASN A 264 -43.52 -6.99 -15.46
CA ASN A 264 -43.41 -7.18 -14.00
C ASN A 264 -42.45 -8.34 -13.71
N GLY A 265 -41.94 -8.40 -12.47
CA GLY A 265 -41.05 -9.47 -12.01
C GLY A 265 -39.68 -9.00 -11.54
N CYS A 266 -39.36 -7.71 -11.66
CA CYS A 266 -38.19 -7.15 -11.00
C CYS A 266 -38.48 -7.01 -9.50
N ILE A 267 -37.55 -7.48 -8.68
CA ILE A 267 -37.60 -7.28 -7.23
C ILE A 267 -36.72 -6.06 -6.96
N GLY A 268 -37.27 -5.01 -6.35
CA GLY A 268 -36.56 -3.76 -6.09
C GLY A 268 -36.66 -2.74 -7.23
N SER A 269 -36.16 -1.54 -6.94
CA SER A 269 -36.19 -0.39 -7.85
C SER A 269 -35.24 -0.60 -9.03
N VAL A 270 -35.71 -0.30 -10.24
CA VAL A 270 -34.90 -0.30 -11.46
C VAL A 270 -34.03 0.95 -11.44
N LEU A 271 -32.72 0.80 -11.55
CA LEU A 271 -31.75 1.90 -11.53
C LEU A 271 -31.27 2.26 -12.94
N ASP A 272 -31.18 1.27 -13.84
CA ASP A 272 -30.77 1.48 -15.21
C ASP A 272 -31.40 0.46 -16.16
N LEU A 273 -31.53 0.83 -17.43
CA LEU A 273 -32.17 0.02 -18.47
C LEU A 273 -31.37 0.05 -19.77
N THR A 274 -31.32 -1.10 -20.44
CA THR A 274 -30.78 -1.22 -21.80
C THR A 274 -31.62 -2.20 -22.62
N ILE A 275 -31.59 -2.05 -23.95
CA ILE A 275 -32.24 -2.95 -24.90
C ILE A 275 -31.19 -3.49 -25.86
N THR A 276 -31.36 -4.73 -26.28
CA THR A 276 -30.52 -5.34 -27.32
C THR A 276 -30.81 -4.72 -28.69
N HIS A 277 -29.82 -4.73 -29.58
CA HIS A 277 -29.94 -4.14 -30.92
C HIS A 277 -30.99 -4.81 -31.82
N ASP A 278 -31.31 -6.07 -31.53
CA ASP A 278 -32.38 -6.82 -32.20
C ASP A 278 -33.77 -6.52 -31.61
N ASN A 279 -33.87 -5.63 -30.63
CA ASN A 279 -35.08 -5.31 -29.85
C ASN A 279 -35.76 -6.50 -29.19
N ARG A 280 -35.09 -7.66 -29.09
CA ARG A 280 -35.70 -8.87 -28.54
C ARG A 280 -35.64 -8.91 -27.03
N SER A 281 -34.59 -8.34 -26.42
CA SER A 281 -34.38 -8.43 -24.98
C SER A 281 -34.20 -7.06 -24.33
N ILE A 282 -34.92 -6.81 -23.24
CA ILE A 282 -34.73 -5.66 -22.35
C ILE A 282 -34.01 -6.15 -21.11
N ILE A 283 -32.97 -5.44 -20.69
CA ILE A 283 -32.23 -5.76 -19.46
C ILE A 283 -32.36 -4.60 -18.49
N ALA A 284 -32.69 -4.91 -17.24
CA ALA A 284 -32.75 -3.94 -16.15
C ALA A 284 -31.75 -4.27 -15.06
N ALA A 285 -31.08 -3.21 -14.59
CA ALA A 285 -30.28 -3.20 -13.39
C ALA A 285 -31.17 -2.90 -12.18
N SER A 286 -31.18 -3.79 -11.18
CA SER A 286 -31.97 -3.61 -9.97
C SER A 286 -31.12 -3.26 -8.75
N SER A 287 -31.73 -2.49 -7.86
CA SER A 287 -31.27 -2.31 -6.47
C SER A 287 -31.31 -3.59 -5.62
N SER A 288 -31.87 -4.70 -6.10
CA SER A 288 -31.81 -6.01 -5.42
C SER A 288 -30.56 -6.83 -5.75
N ASN A 289 -29.51 -6.19 -6.26
CA ASN A 289 -28.22 -6.80 -6.61
C ASN A 289 -28.29 -7.80 -7.79
N LYS A 290 -29.39 -7.78 -8.56
CA LYS A 290 -29.63 -8.68 -9.69
C LYS A 290 -29.88 -7.88 -10.95
N LEU A 291 -29.58 -8.49 -12.10
CA LEU A 291 -30.13 -8.03 -13.38
C LEU A 291 -31.19 -8.99 -13.86
N TYR A 292 -32.19 -8.44 -14.52
CA TYR A 292 -33.27 -9.20 -15.12
C TYR A 292 -33.27 -8.90 -16.62
N ALA A 293 -33.32 -9.93 -17.45
CA ALA A 293 -33.45 -9.82 -18.89
C ALA A 293 -34.83 -10.36 -19.30
N TRP A 294 -35.68 -9.53 -19.88
CA TRP A 294 -36.99 -9.89 -20.41
C TRP A 294 -36.93 -10.08 -21.90
N ASP A 295 -37.69 -11.02 -22.42
CA ASP A 295 -38.00 -11.09 -23.84
C ASP A 295 -39.19 -10.17 -24.15
N VAL A 296 -39.02 -9.22 -25.07
CA VAL A 296 -40.01 -8.20 -25.43
C VAL A 296 -41.26 -8.81 -26.04
N ASN A 297 -41.10 -9.87 -26.84
CA ASN A 297 -42.22 -10.52 -27.54
C ASN A 297 -43.08 -11.30 -26.57
N LEU A 298 -42.44 -12.06 -25.67
CA LEU A 298 -43.12 -12.90 -24.69
C LEU A 298 -43.55 -12.13 -23.45
N GLY A 299 -42.88 -11.04 -23.12
CA GLY A 299 -43.08 -10.23 -21.92
C GLY A 299 -42.77 -10.97 -20.61
N ARG A 300 -41.91 -11.98 -20.67
CA ARG A 300 -41.48 -12.79 -19.53
C ARG A 300 -39.99 -12.60 -19.28
N VAL A 301 -39.58 -12.75 -18.02
CA VAL A 301 -38.16 -12.78 -17.65
C VAL A 301 -37.53 -14.03 -18.26
N ARG A 302 -36.58 -13.83 -19.17
CA ARG A 302 -35.80 -14.89 -19.82
C ARG A 302 -34.62 -15.31 -18.95
N HIS A 303 -33.89 -14.34 -18.40
CA HIS A 303 -32.75 -14.61 -17.52
C HIS A 303 -32.79 -13.72 -16.27
N THR A 304 -32.44 -14.31 -15.12
CA THR A 304 -32.13 -13.58 -13.90
C THR A 304 -30.63 -13.74 -13.64
N LEU A 305 -29.87 -12.69 -13.90
CA LEU A 305 -28.41 -12.69 -13.78
C LEU A 305 -28.04 -12.36 -12.32
N THR A 306 -27.58 -13.38 -11.60
CA THR A 306 -27.18 -13.30 -10.19
C THR A 306 -25.66 -13.38 -10.05
N GLY A 307 -25.06 -12.47 -9.29
CA GLY A 307 -23.62 -12.51 -9.02
C GLY A 307 -23.05 -11.23 -8.44
N HIS A 308 -23.76 -10.10 -8.53
CA HIS A 308 -23.39 -8.89 -7.80
C HIS A 308 -23.75 -9.00 -6.31
N MET A 309 -22.94 -8.38 -5.46
CA MET A 309 -23.12 -8.40 -4.00
C MET A 309 -23.86 -7.17 -3.46
N ASP A 310 -23.97 -6.11 -4.28
CA ASP A 310 -24.64 -4.85 -3.94
C ASP A 310 -25.41 -4.32 -5.16
N LYS A 311 -26.10 -3.18 -5.00
CA LYS A 311 -27.00 -2.57 -5.98
C LYS A 311 -26.32 -2.42 -7.34
N VAL A 312 -27.00 -2.86 -8.40
CA VAL A 312 -26.50 -2.70 -9.77
C VAL A 312 -26.87 -1.31 -10.26
N CYS A 313 -25.87 -0.46 -10.49
CA CYS A 313 -26.06 0.96 -10.77
C CYS A 313 -26.12 1.29 -12.26
N ALA A 314 -25.51 0.47 -13.12
CA ALA A 314 -25.51 0.69 -14.55
C ALA A 314 -25.49 -0.61 -15.33
N VAL A 315 -26.12 -0.62 -16.50
CA VAL A 315 -26.11 -1.74 -17.43
C VAL A 315 -26.08 -1.24 -18.88
N ASP A 316 -25.31 -1.91 -19.72
CA ASP A 316 -25.33 -1.67 -21.16
C ASP A 316 -25.16 -2.99 -21.94
N VAL A 317 -25.51 -2.98 -23.22
CA VAL A 317 -25.39 -4.10 -24.17
C VAL A 317 -24.39 -3.73 -25.25
N SER A 318 -23.59 -4.72 -25.68
CA SER A 318 -22.65 -4.54 -26.78
C SER A 318 -23.37 -4.14 -28.07
N LYS A 319 -22.85 -3.10 -28.72
CA LYS A 319 -23.47 -2.56 -29.92
C LYS A 319 -23.29 -3.43 -31.16
N PHE A 320 -22.21 -4.21 -31.16
CA PHE A 320 -21.86 -5.14 -32.24
C PHE A 320 -22.58 -6.49 -32.12
N SER A 321 -22.87 -6.93 -30.89
CA SER A 321 -23.50 -8.22 -30.63
C SER A 321 -24.51 -8.14 -29.51
N SER A 322 -25.77 -8.52 -29.79
CA SER A 322 -26.83 -8.67 -28.79
C SER A 322 -26.57 -9.77 -27.75
N ARG A 323 -25.37 -10.35 -27.71
CA ARG A 323 -24.98 -11.45 -26.81
C ARG A 323 -24.35 -10.95 -25.51
N HIS A 324 -23.52 -9.91 -25.57
CA HIS A 324 -22.71 -9.48 -24.44
C HIS A 324 -23.34 -8.29 -23.71
N VAL A 325 -23.46 -8.42 -22.40
CA VAL A 325 -24.03 -7.40 -21.50
C VAL A 325 -23.02 -7.08 -20.44
N VAL A 326 -22.91 -5.82 -20.07
CA VAL A 326 -22.01 -5.37 -19.01
C VAL A 326 -22.81 -4.66 -17.95
N SER A 327 -22.52 -4.97 -16.69
CA SER A 327 -23.13 -4.32 -15.55
C SER A 327 -22.08 -3.86 -14.55
N ALA A 328 -22.37 -2.73 -13.89
CA ALA A 328 -21.59 -2.23 -12.77
C ALA A 328 -22.47 -2.19 -11.54
N ALA A 329 -21.88 -2.53 -10.40
CA ALA A 329 -22.55 -2.44 -9.12
C ALA A 329 -21.72 -1.69 -8.09
N TYR A 330 -22.39 -1.35 -6.99
CA TYR A 330 -21.80 -0.71 -5.84
C TYR A 330 -20.87 -1.65 -5.03
N ASP A 331 -20.75 -2.91 -5.47
CA ASP A 331 -19.78 -3.89 -4.96
C ASP A 331 -18.36 -3.69 -5.51
N ARG A 332 -18.15 -2.65 -6.33
CA ARG A 332 -16.88 -2.32 -7.00
C ARG A 332 -16.44 -3.34 -8.06
N THR A 333 -17.42 -4.00 -8.67
CA THR A 333 -17.18 -4.91 -9.78
C THR A 333 -17.94 -4.48 -11.03
N ILE A 334 -17.32 -4.73 -12.18
CA ILE A 334 -17.96 -4.74 -13.49
C ILE A 334 -18.02 -6.20 -13.94
N LYS A 335 -19.20 -6.67 -14.29
CA LYS A 335 -19.41 -8.04 -14.78
C LYS A 335 -19.81 -8.01 -16.23
N VAL A 336 -19.15 -8.85 -17.02
CA VAL A 336 -19.54 -9.18 -18.40
C VAL A 336 -20.38 -10.45 -18.34
N TRP A 337 -21.54 -10.42 -19.00
CA TRP A 337 -22.49 -11.50 -19.08
C TRP A 337 -22.67 -11.92 -20.52
N ASP A 338 -22.94 -13.20 -20.72
CA ASP A 338 -23.33 -13.76 -21.99
C ASP A 338 -24.81 -14.15 -21.92
N LEU A 339 -25.68 -13.42 -22.63
CA LEU A 339 -27.12 -13.67 -22.63
C LEU A 339 -27.50 -15.03 -23.25
N GLN A 340 -26.69 -15.57 -24.16
CA GLN A 340 -26.99 -16.87 -24.75
C GLN A 340 -26.80 -17.99 -23.73
N LYS A 341 -25.78 -17.86 -22.89
CA LYS A 341 -25.43 -18.87 -21.89
C LYS A 341 -26.01 -18.58 -20.50
N GLY A 342 -26.40 -17.34 -20.23
CA GLY A 342 -27.02 -16.92 -18.98
C GLY A 342 -26.05 -16.79 -17.78
N TYR A 343 -24.73 -16.82 -18.00
CA TYR A 343 -23.74 -16.73 -16.93
C TYR A 343 -22.73 -15.59 -17.13
N CYS A 344 -22.05 -15.20 -16.05
CA CYS A 344 -21.00 -14.18 -16.05
C CYS A 344 -19.72 -14.77 -16.67
N THR A 345 -19.23 -14.16 -17.75
CA THR A 345 -18.01 -14.60 -18.44
C THR A 345 -16.76 -13.98 -17.85
N ASN A 346 -16.82 -12.71 -17.45
CA ASN A 346 -15.67 -11.98 -16.92
C ASN A 346 -16.09 -11.07 -15.75
N THR A 347 -15.23 -10.94 -14.74
CA THR A 347 -15.43 -10.03 -13.60
C THR A 347 -14.20 -9.15 -13.45
N ILE A 348 -14.39 -7.85 -13.63
CA ILE A 348 -13.37 -6.82 -13.49
C ILE A 348 -13.58 -6.15 -12.13
N MET A 349 -12.53 -6.11 -11.30
CA MET A 349 -12.55 -5.50 -9.97
C MET A 349 -11.74 -4.21 -9.97
N PHE A 350 -12.22 -3.21 -9.23
CA PHE A 350 -11.55 -1.91 -9.11
C PHE A 350 -11.75 -1.30 -7.72
N PRO A 351 -10.96 -0.30 -7.32
CA PRO A 351 -11.00 0.21 -5.94
C PRO A 351 -12.19 1.12 -5.63
N LYS A 352 -12.78 1.79 -6.64
CA LYS A 352 -13.79 2.85 -6.46
C LYS A 352 -15.06 2.59 -7.28
N ASN A 353 -16.22 2.76 -6.66
CA ASN A 353 -17.54 2.45 -7.24
C ASN A 353 -17.76 3.08 -8.62
N CYS A 354 -18.52 2.38 -9.46
CA CYS A 354 -18.86 2.79 -10.81
C CYS A 354 -20.35 3.15 -10.90
N ASN A 355 -20.65 4.34 -11.39
CA ASN A 355 -22.01 4.87 -11.49
C ASN A 355 -22.61 4.74 -12.89
N ALA A 356 -21.76 4.67 -13.92
CA ALA A 356 -22.15 4.68 -15.32
C ALA A 356 -21.22 3.81 -16.15
N LEU A 357 -21.78 3.16 -17.17
CA LEU A 357 -21.09 2.28 -18.09
C LEU A 357 -21.59 2.53 -19.50
N SER A 358 -20.72 2.33 -20.48
CA SER A 358 -21.10 2.23 -21.89
C SER A 358 -20.16 1.27 -22.61
N PHE A 359 -20.70 0.48 -23.52
CA PHE A 359 -19.89 -0.20 -24.53
C PHE A 359 -19.42 0.78 -25.59
N SER A 360 -18.26 0.50 -26.18
CA SER A 360 -17.85 1.08 -27.46
C SER A 360 -18.60 0.44 -28.63
N MET A 361 -18.62 1.14 -29.78
CA MET A 361 -19.26 0.63 -31.00
C MET A 361 -18.60 -0.65 -31.55
N ASP A 362 -17.29 -0.82 -31.36
CA ASP A 362 -16.56 -2.02 -31.77
C ASP A 362 -16.88 -3.25 -30.89
N GLY A 363 -17.56 -3.05 -29.75
CA GLY A 363 -17.90 -4.10 -28.80
C GLY A 363 -16.70 -4.74 -28.11
N GLN A 364 -15.50 -4.17 -28.21
CA GLN A 364 -14.25 -4.69 -27.61
C GLN A 364 -13.84 -3.93 -26.34
N THR A 365 -14.29 -2.69 -26.18
CA THR A 365 -13.94 -1.86 -25.03
C THR A 365 -15.15 -1.47 -24.18
N ILE A 366 -14.93 -1.38 -22.87
CA ILE A 366 -15.91 -0.88 -21.90
C ILE A 366 -15.43 0.45 -21.35
N CYS A 367 -16.30 1.44 -21.40
CA CYS A 367 -16.08 2.76 -20.81
C CYS A 367 -16.82 2.81 -19.47
N SER A 368 -16.10 3.10 -18.39
CA SER A 368 -16.64 3.10 -17.03
C SER A 368 -16.38 4.44 -16.34
N GLY A 369 -17.43 4.96 -15.71
CA GLY A 369 -17.45 6.24 -15.03
C GLY A 369 -17.51 6.02 -13.53
N HIS A 370 -16.48 6.48 -12.83
CA HIS A 370 -16.28 6.19 -11.42
C HIS A 370 -16.59 7.38 -10.51
N VAL A 371 -16.81 7.08 -9.23
CA VAL A 371 -17.09 8.08 -8.18
C VAL A 371 -15.90 9.00 -7.90
N ASP A 372 -14.68 8.58 -8.26
CA ASP A 372 -13.46 9.39 -8.14
C ASP A 372 -13.31 10.45 -9.25
N GLY A 373 -14.23 10.49 -10.22
CA GLY A 373 -14.18 11.44 -11.33
C GLY A 373 -13.40 10.93 -12.55
N ASN A 374 -12.85 9.72 -12.46
CA ASN A 374 -12.06 9.14 -13.55
C ASN A 374 -12.94 8.31 -14.49
N LEU A 375 -12.65 8.43 -15.78
CA LEU A 375 -13.11 7.55 -16.83
C LEU A 375 -12.04 6.46 -17.03
N ARG A 376 -12.46 5.20 -17.02
CA ARG A 376 -11.56 4.05 -17.27
C ARG A 376 -12.06 3.25 -18.47
N LEU A 377 -11.14 2.94 -19.37
CA LEU A 377 -11.38 2.09 -20.53
C LEU A 377 -10.81 0.70 -20.28
N TRP A 378 -11.61 -0.33 -20.53
CA TRP A 378 -11.25 -1.73 -20.27
C TRP A 378 -11.36 -2.56 -21.54
N ASP A 379 -10.42 -3.48 -21.71
CA ASP A 379 -10.49 -4.54 -22.72
C ASP A 379 -11.37 -5.68 -22.20
N ILE A 380 -12.42 -6.04 -22.94
CA ILE A 380 -13.39 -7.09 -22.55
C ILE A 380 -12.75 -8.48 -22.55
N GLU A 381 -11.93 -8.78 -23.56
CA GLU A 381 -11.36 -10.11 -23.74
C GLU A 381 -10.32 -10.39 -22.66
N LYS A 382 -9.45 -9.40 -22.40
CA LYS A 382 -8.36 -9.55 -21.43
C LYS A 382 -8.77 -9.18 -20.00
N GLY A 383 -9.86 -8.43 -19.83
CA GLY A 383 -10.27 -7.87 -18.53
C GLY A 383 -9.25 -6.89 -17.95
N LYS A 384 -8.42 -6.27 -18.79
CA LYS A 384 -7.34 -5.36 -18.38
C LYS A 384 -7.72 -3.90 -18.61
N LEU A 385 -7.21 -3.02 -17.75
CA LEU A 385 -7.30 -1.58 -17.93
C LEU A 385 -6.45 -1.18 -19.14
N LEU A 386 -7.07 -0.50 -20.10
CA LEU A 386 -6.39 0.06 -21.27
C LEU A 386 -5.89 1.47 -20.98
N SER A 387 -6.76 2.32 -20.45
CA SER A 387 -6.42 3.70 -20.13
C SER A 387 -7.29 4.25 -19.00
N GLU A 388 -6.76 5.25 -18.31
CA GLU A 388 -7.45 6.00 -17.26
C GLU A 388 -7.30 7.49 -17.54
N VAL A 389 -8.42 8.19 -17.56
CA VAL A 389 -8.51 9.60 -17.91
C VAL A 389 -9.28 10.35 -16.82
N ALA A 390 -8.70 11.41 -16.31
CA ALA A 390 -9.36 12.28 -15.33
C ALA A 390 -10.42 13.14 -16.04
N ALA A 391 -11.68 12.72 -15.97
CA ALA A 391 -12.76 13.36 -16.70
C ALA A 391 -13.41 14.51 -15.95
N HIS A 392 -13.58 14.35 -14.64
CA HIS A 392 -14.30 15.29 -13.80
C HIS A 392 -13.58 15.49 -12.47
N SER A 393 -13.84 16.63 -11.83
CA SER A 393 -13.33 16.92 -10.48
C SER A 393 -14.10 16.18 -9.38
N ASN A 394 -15.34 15.79 -9.68
CA ASN A 394 -16.24 15.04 -8.81
C ASN A 394 -16.74 13.77 -9.52
N ALA A 395 -17.55 12.97 -8.82
CA ALA A 395 -18.12 11.73 -9.34
C ALA A 395 -18.76 11.87 -10.73
N VAL A 396 -18.43 10.94 -11.62
CA VAL A 396 -19.10 10.77 -12.92
C VAL A 396 -20.49 10.20 -12.69
N THR A 397 -21.51 10.77 -13.33
CA THR A 397 -22.92 10.39 -13.17
C THR A 397 -23.48 9.66 -14.39
N SER A 398 -23.01 9.99 -15.60
CA SER A 398 -23.42 9.32 -16.83
C SER A 398 -22.33 9.28 -17.88
N ILE A 399 -22.45 8.27 -18.74
CA ILE A 399 -21.65 8.06 -19.94
C ILE A 399 -22.64 7.76 -21.07
N SER A 400 -22.50 8.43 -22.19
CA SER A 400 -23.25 8.16 -23.41
C SER A 400 -22.29 8.19 -24.60
N LEU A 401 -22.30 7.14 -25.42
CA LEU A 401 -21.50 7.06 -26.63
C LEU A 401 -22.23 7.77 -27.79
N SER A 402 -21.45 8.43 -28.67
CA SER A 402 -21.94 8.96 -29.95
C SER A 402 -22.26 7.84 -30.93
N ARG A 403 -23.15 8.09 -31.91
CA ARG A 403 -23.54 7.05 -32.89
C ARG A 403 -22.37 6.66 -33.80
N ASN A 404 -21.46 7.60 -34.04
CA ASN A 404 -20.23 7.32 -34.80
C ASN A 404 -19.16 6.61 -33.96
N GLY A 405 -19.35 6.46 -32.65
CA GLY A 405 -18.43 5.77 -31.74
C GLY A 405 -17.12 6.52 -31.44
N ASN A 406 -16.93 7.71 -32.02
CA ASN A 406 -15.70 8.48 -31.84
C ASN A 406 -15.74 9.32 -30.56
N VAL A 407 -16.92 9.76 -30.14
CA VAL A 407 -17.06 10.67 -28.99
C VAL A 407 -17.83 10.01 -27.85
N ILE A 408 -17.41 10.27 -26.62
CA ILE A 408 -18.12 9.94 -25.39
C ILE A 408 -18.54 11.21 -24.69
N LEU A 409 -19.83 11.31 -24.39
CA LEU A 409 -20.35 12.30 -23.46
C LEU A 409 -20.23 11.76 -22.04
N THR A 410 -19.48 12.48 -21.21
CA THR A 410 -19.38 12.26 -19.77
C THR A 410 -20.07 13.40 -19.03
N SER A 411 -20.70 13.09 -17.90
CA SER A 411 -21.32 14.11 -17.04
C SER A 411 -20.91 13.88 -15.60
N GLY A 412 -20.61 14.97 -14.90
CA GLY A 412 -20.10 14.92 -13.54
C GLY A 412 -20.95 15.70 -12.54
N ARG A 413 -20.78 15.39 -11.26
CA ARG A 413 -21.40 16.13 -10.16
C ARG A 413 -20.84 17.55 -10.00
N ASP A 414 -19.76 17.87 -10.71
CA ASP A 414 -19.24 19.23 -10.89
C ASP A 414 -20.11 20.10 -11.82
N ASN A 415 -21.23 19.56 -12.32
CA ASN A 415 -22.19 20.23 -13.21
C ASN A 415 -21.59 20.60 -14.57
N VAL A 416 -20.62 19.80 -15.01
CA VAL A 416 -19.97 19.90 -16.30
C VAL A 416 -20.30 18.66 -17.12
N HIS A 417 -20.46 18.85 -18.43
CA HIS A 417 -20.57 17.76 -19.39
C HIS A 417 -19.38 17.81 -20.35
N ASN A 418 -18.52 16.80 -20.32
CA ASN A 418 -17.31 16.74 -21.13
C ASN A 418 -17.48 15.77 -22.30
N LEU A 419 -17.08 16.20 -23.49
CA LEU A 419 -16.98 15.38 -24.68
C LEU A 419 -15.55 14.87 -24.80
N PHE A 420 -15.40 13.55 -24.79
CA PHE A 420 -14.13 12.84 -24.91
C PHE A 420 -14.03 12.18 -26.27
N ASP A 421 -12.95 12.39 -27.01
CA ASP A 421 -12.66 11.59 -28.19
C ASP A 421 -11.95 10.29 -27.78
N MET A 422 -12.49 9.17 -28.23
CA MET A 422 -11.99 7.83 -27.93
C MET A 422 -10.65 7.53 -28.59
N ARG A 423 -10.34 8.20 -29.70
CA ARG A 423 -9.10 7.97 -30.45
C ARG A 423 -7.92 8.69 -29.82
N SER A 424 -8.13 9.94 -29.41
CA SER A 424 -7.11 10.77 -28.78
C SER A 424 -7.06 10.61 -27.26
N LEU A 425 -8.15 10.14 -26.63
CA LEU A 425 -8.34 10.10 -25.18
C LEU A 425 -8.28 11.48 -24.51
N GLU A 426 -8.58 12.54 -25.28
CA GLU A 426 -8.58 13.92 -24.82
C GLU A 426 -9.99 14.51 -24.73
N VAL A 427 -10.15 15.56 -23.91
CA VAL A 427 -11.38 16.35 -23.84
C VAL A 427 -11.48 17.25 -25.06
N CYS A 428 -12.41 16.97 -25.96
CA CYS A 428 -12.68 17.79 -27.15
C CYS A 428 -13.51 19.03 -26.84
N GLY A 429 -14.37 18.97 -25.82
CA GLY A 429 -15.26 20.07 -25.48
C GLY A 429 -15.84 19.94 -24.09
N THR A 430 -16.02 21.10 -23.44
CA THR A 430 -16.54 21.22 -22.08
C THR A 430 -17.79 22.07 -22.13
N LEU A 431 -18.95 21.46 -21.84
CA LEU A 431 -20.24 22.14 -21.82
C LEU A 431 -20.60 22.48 -20.37
N ARG A 432 -20.81 23.76 -20.09
CA ARG A 432 -21.18 24.25 -18.76
C ARG A 432 -22.20 25.37 -18.87
N ALA A 433 -23.21 25.33 -18.00
CA ALA A 433 -24.21 26.38 -17.88
C ALA A 433 -24.32 26.84 -16.42
N THR A 434 -24.52 28.14 -16.20
CA THR A 434 -24.61 28.74 -14.85
C THR A 434 -25.81 28.26 -14.04
N GLY A 435 -26.87 27.79 -14.70
CA GLY A 435 -28.09 27.25 -14.07
C GLY A 435 -28.17 25.73 -14.02
N ASN A 436 -27.34 25.01 -14.77
CA ASN A 436 -27.42 23.55 -14.82
C ASN A 436 -26.84 22.95 -13.54
N ARG A 437 -27.66 22.16 -12.84
CA ARG A 437 -27.20 21.35 -11.72
C ARG A 437 -27.62 19.92 -11.97
N VAL A 438 -26.65 19.01 -11.99
CA VAL A 438 -26.96 17.59 -12.05
C VAL A 438 -27.87 17.23 -10.88
N ALA A 439 -28.94 16.47 -11.11
CA ALA A 439 -29.93 16.18 -10.08
C ALA A 439 -29.43 15.14 -9.05
N SER A 440 -28.74 14.10 -9.53
CA SER A 440 -28.38 12.91 -8.75
C SER A 440 -27.09 12.28 -9.29
N ASN A 441 -26.47 11.40 -8.50
CA ASN A 441 -25.33 10.60 -8.93
C ASN A 441 -25.67 9.63 -10.08
N TRP A 442 -26.96 9.42 -10.35
CA TRP A 442 -27.47 8.55 -11.42
C TRP A 442 -28.16 9.33 -12.53
N SER A 443 -27.94 10.65 -12.64
CA SER A 443 -28.57 11.38 -13.74
C SER A 443 -28.00 10.94 -15.08
N ARG A 444 -28.86 10.63 -16.05
CA ARG A 444 -28.46 10.21 -17.40
C ARG A 444 -28.64 11.34 -18.42
N SER A 445 -27.53 11.77 -18.98
CA SER A 445 -27.47 12.65 -20.16
C SER A 445 -27.36 11.81 -21.43
N CYS A 446 -27.75 12.40 -22.56
CA CYS A 446 -27.73 11.73 -23.86
C CYS A 446 -27.22 12.67 -24.94
N ILE A 447 -26.62 12.08 -25.97
CA ILE A 447 -26.24 12.76 -27.21
C ILE A 447 -27.31 12.50 -28.27
N SER A 448 -27.52 13.46 -29.17
CA SER A 448 -28.42 13.28 -30.31
C SER A 448 -27.83 12.27 -31.31
N PRO A 449 -28.66 11.57 -32.10
CA PRO A 449 -28.19 10.58 -33.07
C PRO A 449 -27.29 11.12 -34.18
N ASP A 450 -27.40 12.42 -34.47
CA ASP A 450 -26.59 13.12 -35.46
C ASP A 450 -25.30 13.71 -34.87
N ASP A 451 -25.01 13.43 -33.59
CA ASP A 451 -23.84 13.93 -32.86
C ASP A 451 -23.73 15.47 -32.83
N ASN A 452 -24.82 16.22 -33.06
CA ASN A 452 -24.80 17.69 -33.07
C ASN A 452 -25.22 18.33 -31.75
N TYR A 453 -26.04 17.62 -30.95
CA TYR A 453 -26.64 18.15 -29.74
C TYR A 453 -26.44 17.23 -28.54
N VAL A 454 -26.41 17.83 -27.35
CA VAL A 454 -26.39 17.13 -26.07
C VAL A 454 -27.63 17.54 -25.28
N ALA A 455 -28.33 16.58 -24.68
CA ALA A 455 -29.44 16.85 -23.78
C ALA A 455 -29.13 16.33 -22.37
N ALA A 456 -29.28 17.20 -21.37
CA ALA A 456 -29.12 16.83 -19.97
C ALA A 456 -30.20 17.49 -19.09
N GLY A 457 -30.62 16.71 -18.09
CA GLY A 457 -31.60 17.13 -17.09
C GLY A 457 -30.93 17.84 -15.93
N SER A 458 -31.62 18.84 -15.39
CA SER A 458 -31.16 19.62 -14.26
C SER A 458 -32.08 19.48 -13.04
N ALA A 459 -31.53 19.78 -11.87
CA ALA A 459 -32.18 19.70 -10.58
C ALA A 459 -33.35 20.69 -10.44
N ASP A 460 -33.34 21.77 -11.21
CA ASP A 460 -34.38 22.80 -11.29
C ASP A 460 -35.62 22.38 -12.09
N GLY A 461 -35.62 21.18 -12.69
CA GLY A 461 -36.70 20.70 -13.55
C GLY A 461 -36.54 21.09 -15.02
N SER A 462 -35.46 21.80 -15.37
CA SER A 462 -35.17 22.14 -16.75
C SER A 462 -34.45 21.00 -17.47
N VAL A 463 -34.75 20.80 -18.76
CA VAL A 463 -33.89 20.04 -19.68
C VAL A 463 -33.15 21.04 -20.55
N TYR A 464 -31.83 20.97 -20.52
CA TYR A 464 -30.95 21.83 -21.32
C TYR A 464 -30.48 21.06 -22.56
N ILE A 465 -30.50 21.75 -23.70
CA ILE A 465 -29.99 21.23 -24.97
C ILE A 465 -28.85 22.13 -25.43
N TRP A 466 -27.65 21.55 -25.57
CA TRP A 466 -26.46 22.23 -26.07
C TRP A 466 -26.18 21.84 -27.51
N SER A 467 -25.60 22.76 -28.28
CA SER A 467 -24.97 22.45 -29.55
C SER A 467 -23.50 22.14 -29.34
N ILE A 468 -23.02 21.02 -29.88
CA ILE A 468 -21.62 20.59 -29.77
C ILE A 468 -20.69 21.54 -30.53
N SER A 469 -21.09 22.01 -31.71
CA SER A 469 -20.26 22.90 -32.55
C SER A 469 -20.07 24.29 -31.95
N LYS A 470 -21.08 24.80 -31.23
CA LYS A 470 -21.06 26.15 -30.63
C LYS A 470 -20.69 26.13 -29.15
N ALA A 471 -20.74 24.97 -28.50
CA ALA A 471 -20.62 24.79 -27.05
C ALA A 471 -21.61 25.60 -26.19
N ASP A 472 -22.70 26.07 -26.81
CA ASP A 472 -23.72 26.94 -26.19
C ASP A 472 -25.07 26.25 -26.07
N ILE A 473 -25.90 26.75 -25.14
CA ILE A 473 -27.28 26.28 -24.95
C ILE A 473 -28.14 26.80 -26.11
N VAL A 474 -28.79 25.88 -26.80
CA VAL A 474 -29.70 26.19 -27.90
C VAL A 474 -31.15 26.29 -27.42
N SER A 475 -31.56 25.39 -26.53
CA SER A 475 -32.90 25.42 -25.94
C SER A 475 -32.90 25.00 -24.47
N THR A 476 -33.86 25.54 -23.73
CA THR A 476 -34.14 25.18 -22.34
C THR A 476 -35.61 24.86 -22.21
N LEU A 477 -35.91 23.62 -21.85
CA LEU A 477 -37.26 23.07 -21.77
C LEU A 477 -37.68 23.01 -20.30
N LYS A 478 -38.74 23.73 -19.91
CA LYS A 478 -39.17 23.88 -18.51
C LYS A 478 -40.62 23.44 -18.30
N GLU A 479 -40.84 22.14 -18.28
CA GLU A 479 -42.17 21.56 -17.98
C GLU A 479 -42.17 20.69 -16.72
N HIS A 480 -41.01 20.15 -16.31
CA HIS A 480 -40.95 19.29 -15.13
C HIS A 480 -41.02 20.12 -13.85
N THR A 481 -41.84 19.67 -12.91
CA THR A 481 -41.99 20.30 -11.58
C THR A 481 -40.94 19.82 -10.58
N ALA A 482 -40.26 18.72 -10.88
CA ALA A 482 -39.23 18.11 -10.05
C ALA A 482 -37.93 17.92 -10.85
N SER A 483 -36.85 17.60 -10.15
CA SER A 483 -35.53 17.38 -10.75
C SER A 483 -35.57 16.31 -11.84
N VAL A 484 -35.01 16.61 -13.01
CA VAL A 484 -34.94 15.67 -14.13
C VAL A 484 -33.80 14.69 -13.91
N LEU A 485 -34.10 13.40 -13.94
CA LEU A 485 -33.14 12.34 -13.69
C LEU A 485 -32.53 11.80 -14.98
N CYS A 486 -33.31 11.55 -16.02
CA CYS A 486 -32.79 10.97 -17.25
C CYS A 486 -33.38 11.61 -18.50
N CYS A 487 -32.56 11.70 -19.53
CA CYS A 487 -32.91 12.13 -20.87
C CYS A 487 -32.55 11.02 -21.85
N SER A 488 -33.38 10.78 -22.85
CA SER A 488 -33.07 9.87 -23.95
C SER A 488 -33.55 10.47 -25.26
N TRP A 489 -32.74 10.35 -26.31
CA TRP A 489 -33.11 10.73 -27.66
C TRP A 489 -33.51 9.49 -28.45
N SER A 490 -34.57 9.60 -29.26
CA SER A 490 -34.92 8.54 -30.19
C SER A 490 -33.86 8.37 -31.28
N GLY A 491 -33.71 7.14 -31.80
CA GLY A 491 -32.74 6.85 -32.87
C GLY A 491 -33.01 7.56 -34.20
N HIS A 492 -34.23 8.06 -34.41
CA HIS A 492 -34.61 8.82 -35.62
C HIS A 492 -34.41 10.35 -35.47
N GLY A 493 -33.88 10.81 -34.34
CA GLY A 493 -33.71 12.24 -34.05
C GLY A 493 -34.97 12.94 -33.53
N LYS A 494 -36.15 12.30 -33.55
CA LYS A 494 -37.39 12.76 -32.87
C LYS A 494 -38.25 11.57 -32.45
N PRO A 495 -38.86 11.56 -31.25
CA PRO A 495 -38.86 12.59 -30.19
C PRO A 495 -37.67 12.48 -29.20
N LEU A 496 -37.52 13.48 -28.32
CA LEU A 496 -36.71 13.44 -27.09
C LEU A 496 -37.62 13.09 -25.91
N ALA A 497 -37.16 12.25 -24.98
CA ALA A 497 -37.90 11.94 -23.76
C ALA A 497 -37.11 12.32 -22.51
N SER A 498 -37.79 12.83 -21.49
CA SER A 498 -37.19 13.13 -20.19
C SER A 498 -38.06 12.67 -19.03
N ALA A 499 -37.43 12.22 -17.95
CA ALA A 499 -38.11 11.77 -16.72
C ALA A 499 -37.72 12.60 -15.51
N ASP A 500 -38.69 12.86 -14.64
CA ASP A 500 -38.47 13.47 -13.35
C ASP A 500 -38.34 12.46 -12.21
N LYS A 501 -37.96 12.98 -11.03
CA LYS A 501 -37.88 12.24 -9.78
C LYS A 501 -39.24 11.77 -9.23
N ASN A 502 -40.36 12.31 -9.71
CA ASN A 502 -41.70 11.93 -9.29
C ASN A 502 -42.33 10.85 -10.18
N GLY A 503 -41.65 10.41 -11.24
CA GLY A 503 -42.13 9.37 -12.16
C GLY A 503 -42.91 9.91 -13.37
N ILE A 504 -42.85 11.21 -13.61
CA ILE A 504 -43.49 11.87 -14.76
C ILE A 504 -42.52 11.90 -15.92
N ILE A 505 -43.05 11.53 -17.09
CA ILE A 505 -42.30 11.50 -18.34
C ILE A 505 -42.89 12.54 -19.27
N CYS A 506 -42.02 13.36 -19.86
CA CYS A 506 -42.37 14.30 -20.91
C CYS A 506 -41.68 13.89 -22.20
N THR A 507 -42.45 13.77 -23.28
CA THR A 507 -41.93 13.61 -24.64
C THR A 507 -41.95 14.95 -25.37
N TRP A 508 -40.91 15.21 -26.14
CA TRP A 508 -40.64 16.49 -26.78
C TRP A 508 -40.43 16.28 -28.29
N THR A 509 -41.01 17.16 -29.10
CA THR A 509 -40.84 17.15 -30.57
C THR A 509 -40.36 18.48 -31.11
#